data_AF-A0A7V6ECQ1-F1
#
_entry.id   AF-A0A7V6ECQ1-F1
#
_cell.length_a   1.000
_cell.length_b   1.000
_cell.length_c   1.000
_cell.angle_alpha   90.00
_cell.angle_beta   90.00
_cell.angle_gamma   90.00
#
_symmetry.space_group_name_H-M   'P 1'
#
loop_
_entity.id
_entity.type
_entity.pdbx_description
1 polymer ?
#
loop_
_entity_poly.entity_id
_entity_poly.type
_entity_poly.pdbx_seq_one_letter_code
_entity_poly.pdbx_strand_id
1 'polypeptide(L)'
;MEFVGTGRFAMATRFEVIAVGADRPHLLAAAEAALDEVQRLDKRLSFYNPSSEVSYLNRLAFKRPVKLDPQIFQLIARAKEISEKTNGAFDIAVGALKHCWETAVSQGREPVPEEIRKALENTGSSHIHLDTSDYTISFDTPGLSIDLGAIAKGYAIDMAVEILTEAGV
;
A
#
# COMPACT_ATOMS: atom_id res chain seq x y z
N MET A 1 36.89 2.70 2.19
CA MET A 1 35.43 2.56 2.33
C MET A 1 34.86 3.96 2.29
N GLU A 2 34.00 4.21 1.33
CA GLU A 2 33.29 5.47 1.13
C GLU A 2 31.83 5.31 1.56
N PHE A 3 31.23 6.43 1.95
CA PHE A 3 29.82 6.51 2.33
C PHE A 3 29.07 7.28 1.26
N VAL A 4 27.92 6.74 0.84
CA VAL A 4 26.97 7.43 -0.04
C VAL A 4 25.62 7.49 0.65
N GLY A 5 25.04 8.68 0.70
CA GLY A 5 23.69 8.91 1.19
C GLY A 5 22.88 9.70 0.16
N THR A 6 21.69 9.22 -0.17
CA THR A 6 20.71 9.96 -0.98
C THR A 6 19.30 9.68 -0.46
N GLY A 7 18.35 10.54 -0.83
CA GLY A 7 16.98 10.41 -0.37
C GLY A 7 15.97 11.02 -1.34
N ARG A 8 14.71 10.61 -1.16
CA ARG A 8 13.55 11.05 -1.96
C ARG A 8 12.31 11.18 -1.08
N PHE A 9 11.43 12.09 -1.46
CA PHE A 9 10.07 12.11 -0.92
C PHE A 9 9.18 11.18 -1.75
N ALA A 10 8.46 10.30 -1.07
CA ALA A 10 7.50 9.35 -1.62
C ALA A 10 6.59 8.83 -0.49
N MET A 11 5.37 8.39 -0.82
CA MET A 11 4.43 7.80 0.15
C MET A 11 4.20 8.70 1.38
N ALA A 12 4.10 10.02 1.13
CA ALA A 12 3.95 11.07 2.13
C ALA A 12 5.06 11.12 3.22
N THR A 13 6.24 10.56 2.95
CA THR A 13 7.39 10.61 3.86
C THR A 13 8.71 10.71 3.09
N ARG A 14 9.83 10.76 3.81
CA ARG A 14 11.18 10.74 3.25
C ARG A 14 11.78 9.34 3.36
N PHE A 15 12.26 8.81 2.24
CA PHE A 15 13.05 7.59 2.15
C PHE A 15 14.51 7.96 1.94
N GLU A 16 15.42 7.22 2.58
CA GLU A 16 16.87 7.42 2.48
C GLU A 16 17.57 6.08 2.31
N VAL A 17 18.58 6.07 1.45
CA VAL A 17 19.51 4.95 1.30
C VAL A 17 20.89 5.44 1.72
N ILE A 18 21.52 4.71 2.64
CA ILE A 18 22.89 4.93 3.09
C ILE A 18 23.68 3.67 2.79
N ALA A 19 24.62 3.75 1.85
CA ALA A 19 25.41 2.63 1.36
C ALA A 19 26.91 2.83 1.63
N VAL A 20 27.62 1.72 1.87
CA VAL A 20 29.05 1.73 2.22
C VAL A 20 29.79 0.75 1.32
N GLY A 21 30.87 1.21 0.67
CA GLY A 21 31.63 0.36 -0.24
C GLY A 21 32.86 1.06 -0.84
N ALA A 22 33.46 0.46 -1.87
CA ALA A 22 34.66 0.99 -2.51
C ALA A 22 34.36 1.79 -3.80
N ASP A 23 33.24 1.51 -4.47
CA ASP A 23 32.87 2.14 -5.74
C ASP A 23 31.70 3.11 -5.55
N ARG A 24 32.03 4.37 -5.28
CA ARG A 24 31.03 5.41 -4.99
C ARG A 24 30.04 5.66 -6.14
N PRO A 25 30.46 5.78 -7.42
CA PRO A 25 29.54 5.88 -8.54
C PRO A 25 28.53 4.73 -8.59
N HIS A 26 28.98 3.49 -8.40
CA HIS A 26 28.11 2.32 -8.38
C HIS A 26 27.11 2.37 -7.21
N LEU A 27 27.57 2.65 -5.98
CA LEU A 27 26.71 2.76 -4.80
C LEU A 27 25.62 3.83 -4.98
N LEU A 28 25.98 4.99 -5.55
CA LEU A 28 25.01 6.05 -5.81
C LEU A 28 23.98 5.63 -6.85
N ALA A 29 24.40 4.99 -7.95
CA ALA A 29 23.50 4.54 -8.99
C ALA A 29 22.49 3.50 -8.46
N ALA A 30 22.95 2.54 -7.65
CA ALA A 30 22.07 1.54 -7.03
C ALA A 30 21.09 2.17 -6.03
N ALA A 31 21.55 3.11 -5.21
CA ALA A 31 20.71 3.84 -4.27
C ALA A 31 19.63 4.68 -4.96
N GLU A 32 19.98 5.36 -6.07
CA GLU A 32 19.02 6.12 -6.87
C GLU A 32 17.98 5.20 -7.52
N ALA A 33 18.39 4.05 -8.09
CA ALA A 33 17.47 3.06 -8.66
C ALA A 33 16.48 2.51 -7.63
N ALA A 34 16.96 2.22 -6.41
CA ALA A 34 16.11 1.77 -5.30
C ALA A 34 15.07 2.84 -4.91
N LEU A 35 15.46 4.11 -4.86
CA LEU A 35 14.54 5.22 -4.55
C LEU A 35 13.56 5.53 -5.69
N ASP A 36 13.97 5.33 -6.95
CA ASP A 36 13.07 5.43 -8.10
C ASP A 36 11.96 4.37 -8.03
N GLU A 37 12.28 3.16 -7.57
CA GLU A 37 11.28 2.10 -7.35
C GLU A 37 10.27 2.48 -6.26
N VAL A 38 10.74 3.07 -5.15
CA VAL A 38 9.84 3.59 -4.10
C VAL A 38 8.88 4.64 -4.67
N GLN A 39 9.35 5.56 -5.52
CA GLN A 39 8.49 6.55 -6.18
C GLN A 39 7.53 5.93 -7.19
N ARG A 40 7.95 4.87 -7.89
CA ARG A 40 7.08 4.10 -8.78
C ARG A 40 5.94 3.46 -7.99
N LEU A 41 6.26 2.81 -6.87
CA LEU A 41 5.27 2.17 -6.00
C LEU A 41 4.31 3.17 -5.35
N ASP A 42 4.78 4.36 -4.95
CA ASP A 42 3.92 5.43 -4.44
C ASP A 42 2.78 5.76 -5.42
N LYS A 43 3.10 5.92 -6.71
CA LYS A 43 2.09 6.21 -7.74
C LYS A 43 1.07 5.10 -7.91
N ARG A 44 1.46 3.83 -7.72
CA ARG A 44 0.63 2.63 -7.91
C ARG A 44 -0.23 2.30 -6.69
N LEU A 45 0.34 2.44 -5.49
CA LEU A 45 -0.25 1.98 -4.23
C LEU A 45 -0.99 3.09 -3.47
N SER A 46 -0.87 4.34 -3.88
CA SER A 46 -1.48 5.47 -3.19
C SER A 46 -3.01 5.40 -3.19
N PHE A 47 -3.60 5.41 -2.00
CA PHE A 47 -5.04 5.57 -1.79
C PHE A 47 -5.56 6.92 -2.30
N TYR A 48 -4.70 7.95 -2.26
CA TYR A 48 -5.06 9.33 -2.52
C TYR A 48 -4.93 9.74 -4.00
N ASN A 49 -4.11 9.04 -4.78
CA ASN A 49 -3.93 9.32 -6.21
C ASN A 49 -5.05 8.67 -7.03
N PRO A 50 -5.99 9.43 -7.64
CA PRO A 50 -7.13 8.85 -8.36
C PRO A 50 -6.75 7.94 -9.53
N SER A 51 -5.54 8.11 -10.06
CA SER A 51 -4.97 7.34 -11.17
C SER A 51 -4.16 6.12 -10.71
N SER A 52 -4.06 5.85 -9.41
CA SER A 52 -3.35 4.69 -8.88
C SER A 52 -4.13 3.39 -9.14
N GLU A 53 -3.41 2.27 -9.08
CA GLU A 53 -4.01 0.93 -9.19
C GLU A 53 -4.95 0.66 -8.00
N VAL A 54 -4.60 1.14 -6.80
CA VAL A 54 -5.44 1.04 -5.59
C VAL A 54 -6.73 1.86 -5.72
N SER A 55 -6.67 3.09 -6.26
CA SER A 55 -7.88 3.86 -6.49
C SER A 55 -8.72 3.27 -7.62
N TYR A 56 -8.10 2.68 -8.65
CA TYR A 56 -8.81 1.99 -9.72
C TYR A 56 -9.56 0.75 -9.21
N LEU A 57 -8.91 -0.12 -8.43
CA LEU A 57 -9.57 -1.31 -7.87
C LEU A 57 -10.70 -0.93 -6.91
N ASN A 58 -10.51 0.10 -6.05
CA ASN A 58 -11.56 0.58 -5.14
C ASN A 58 -12.83 1.04 -5.85
N ARG A 59 -12.74 1.49 -7.11
CA ARG A 59 -13.92 1.90 -7.90
C ARG A 59 -14.64 0.74 -8.59
N LEU A 60 -13.96 -0.40 -8.79
CA LEU A 60 -14.41 -1.44 -9.72
C LEU A 60 -14.60 -2.81 -9.10
N ALA A 61 -13.85 -3.17 -8.05
CA ALA A 61 -13.81 -4.52 -7.52
C ALA A 61 -15.16 -5.01 -6.98
N PHE A 62 -16.04 -4.11 -6.53
CA PHE A 62 -17.44 -4.46 -6.21
C PHE A 62 -18.31 -4.72 -7.45
N LYS A 63 -18.01 -4.08 -8.58
CA LYS A 63 -18.82 -4.19 -9.80
C LYS A 63 -18.45 -5.42 -10.64
N ARG A 64 -17.17 -5.81 -10.61
CA ARG A 64 -16.62 -6.93 -11.37
C ARG A 64 -15.23 -7.31 -10.84
N PRO A 65 -14.76 -8.55 -11.08
CA PRO A 65 -13.37 -8.90 -10.87
C PRO A 65 -12.41 -7.95 -11.61
N VAL A 66 -11.34 -7.56 -10.93
CA VAL A 66 -10.29 -6.68 -11.44
C VAL A 66 -8.99 -7.47 -11.46
N LYS A 67 -8.37 -7.58 -12.63
CA LYS A 67 -7.04 -8.18 -12.77
C LYS A 67 -5.98 -7.26 -12.17
N LEU A 68 -5.09 -7.86 -11.39
CA LEU A 68 -3.99 -7.19 -10.71
C LEU A 68 -2.65 -7.63 -11.29
N ASP A 69 -1.67 -6.74 -11.16
CA ASP A 69 -0.27 -7.11 -11.25
C ASP A 69 0.07 -8.16 -10.16
N PRO A 70 0.81 -9.24 -10.46
CA PRO A 70 1.07 -10.31 -9.51
C PRO A 70 1.70 -9.84 -8.19
N GLN A 71 2.58 -8.83 -8.23
CA GLN A 71 3.19 -8.26 -7.04
C GLN A 71 2.15 -7.61 -6.11
N ILE A 72 1.23 -6.82 -6.65
CA ILE A 72 0.16 -6.19 -5.87
C ILE A 72 -0.82 -7.24 -5.35
N PHE A 73 -1.15 -8.24 -6.18
CA PHE A 73 -1.97 -9.37 -5.74
C PHE A 73 -1.37 -10.04 -4.50
N GLN A 74 -0.07 -10.34 -4.52
CA GLN A 74 0.63 -10.96 -3.39
C GLN A 74 0.68 -10.04 -2.16
N LEU A 75 0.87 -8.73 -2.35
CA LEU A 75 0.81 -7.76 -1.25
C LEU A 75 -0.57 -7.76 -0.57
N ILE A 76 -1.65 -7.79 -1.34
CA ILE A 76 -3.02 -7.85 -0.80
C ILE A 76 -3.28 -9.20 -0.14
N ALA A 77 -2.84 -10.30 -0.73
CA ALA A 77 -2.94 -11.63 -0.13
C ALA A 77 -2.22 -11.69 1.23
N ARG A 78 -1.01 -11.13 1.31
CA ARG A 78 -0.24 -11.02 2.55
C ARG A 78 -0.96 -10.16 3.59
N ALA A 79 -1.55 -9.04 3.17
CA ALA A 79 -2.33 -8.19 4.06
C ALA A 79 -3.55 -8.91 4.64
N LYS A 80 -4.28 -9.70 3.83
CA LYS A 80 -5.39 -10.53 4.31
C LYS A 80 -4.92 -11.58 5.33
N GLU A 81 -3.81 -12.26 5.06
CA GLU A 81 -3.22 -13.23 5.98
C GLU A 81 -2.85 -12.59 7.33
N ILE A 82 -2.27 -11.38 7.32
CA ILE A 82 -1.97 -10.63 8.55
C ILE A 82 -3.26 -10.25 9.27
N SER A 83 -4.30 -9.86 8.54
CA SER A 83 -5.60 -9.54 9.13
C SER A 83 -6.19 -10.73 9.87
N GLU A 84 -6.19 -11.91 9.25
CA GLU A 84 -6.63 -13.15 9.88
C GLU A 84 -5.80 -13.49 11.12
N LYS A 85 -4.46 -13.43 11.02
CA LYS A 85 -3.54 -13.72 12.14
C LYS A 85 -3.68 -12.77 13.32
N THR A 86 -4.19 -11.56 13.08
CA THR A 86 -4.38 -10.53 14.09
C THR A 86 -5.85 -10.39 14.52
N ASN A 87 -6.73 -11.31 14.10
CA ASN A 87 -8.17 -11.25 14.33
C ASN A 87 -8.78 -9.90 13.94
N GLY A 88 -8.34 -9.32 12.82
CA GLY A 88 -8.81 -8.04 12.30
C GLY A 88 -8.20 -6.80 12.95
N ALA A 89 -7.26 -6.93 13.90
CA ALA A 89 -6.59 -5.77 14.49
C ALA A 89 -5.74 -5.00 13.46
N PHE A 90 -5.14 -5.72 12.50
CA PHE A 90 -4.70 -5.17 11.23
C PHE A 90 -5.74 -5.48 10.16
N ASP A 91 -6.15 -4.50 9.37
CA ASP A 91 -7.02 -4.74 8.22
C ASP A 91 -6.79 -3.63 7.17
N ILE A 92 -6.63 -4.01 5.91
CA ILE A 92 -6.50 -3.05 4.80
C ILE A 92 -7.84 -2.55 4.30
N ALA A 93 -8.93 -3.27 4.56
CA ALA A 93 -10.29 -2.95 4.10
C ALA A 93 -11.00 -1.96 5.04
N VAL A 94 -10.27 -0.95 5.52
CA VAL A 94 -10.74 0.06 6.49
C VAL A 94 -11.05 1.41 5.84
N GLY A 95 -11.11 1.48 4.50
CA GLY A 95 -11.29 2.74 3.79
C GLY A 95 -12.59 3.46 4.14
N ALA A 96 -13.68 2.73 4.39
CA ALA A 96 -14.95 3.31 4.84
C ALA A 96 -14.83 3.97 6.22
N LEU A 97 -14.20 3.28 7.19
CA LEU A 97 -13.90 3.85 8.50
C LEU A 97 -12.99 5.07 8.41
N LYS A 98 -11.92 4.98 7.62
CA LYS A 98 -10.99 6.08 7.38
C LYS A 98 -11.70 7.31 6.85
N HIS A 99 -12.56 7.14 5.84
CA HIS A 99 -13.34 8.25 5.27
C HIS A 99 -14.33 8.85 6.29
N CYS A 100 -14.96 8.02 7.14
CA CYS A 100 -15.82 8.49 8.22
C CYS A 100 -15.06 9.42 9.19
N TRP A 101 -13.87 9.00 9.64
CA TRP A 101 -13.00 9.80 10.50
C TRP A 101 -12.50 11.08 9.81
N GLU A 102 -11.99 10.98 8.58
CA GLU A 102 -11.53 12.14 7.80
C GLU A 102 -12.65 13.18 7.62
N THR A 103 -13.88 12.73 7.34
CA THR A 103 -15.05 13.60 7.20
C THR A 103 -15.37 14.32 8.51
N ALA A 104 -15.44 13.60 9.63
CA ALA A 104 -15.73 14.20 10.93
C ALA A 104 -14.66 15.22 11.35
N VAL A 105 -13.39 14.87 11.20
CA VAL A 105 -12.25 15.75 11.51
C VAL A 105 -12.29 17.02 10.66
N SER A 106 -12.65 16.93 9.37
CA SER A 106 -12.80 18.11 8.50
C SER A 106 -13.91 19.07 8.97
N GLN A 107 -14.85 18.58 9.76
CA GLN A 107 -15.95 19.35 10.37
C GLN A 107 -15.62 19.82 11.79
N GLY A 108 -14.40 19.56 12.29
CA GLY A 108 -13.96 19.96 13.63
C GLY A 108 -14.61 19.14 14.76
N ARG A 109 -15.02 17.91 14.48
CA ARG A 109 -15.65 17.01 15.46
C ARG A 109 -15.16 15.57 15.33
N GLU A 110 -15.56 14.73 16.27
CA GLU A 110 -15.43 13.28 16.17
C GLU A 110 -16.66 12.66 15.49
N PRO A 111 -16.52 11.48 14.85
CA PRO A 111 -17.66 10.78 14.29
C PRO A 111 -18.59 10.31 15.42
N VAL A 112 -19.90 10.48 15.23
CA VAL A 112 -20.88 9.96 16.19
C VAL A 112 -20.99 8.44 16.06
N PRO A 113 -21.40 7.70 17.11
CA PRO A 113 -21.43 6.24 17.09
C PRO A 113 -22.17 5.63 15.89
N GLU A 114 -23.23 6.29 15.41
CA GLU A 114 -24.00 5.83 14.25
C GLU A 114 -23.23 5.95 12.92
N GLU A 115 -22.37 6.95 12.78
CA GLU A 115 -21.50 7.09 11.59
C GLU A 115 -20.45 5.98 11.56
N ILE A 116 -19.85 5.68 12.72
CA ILE A 116 -18.89 4.58 12.89
C ILE A 116 -19.57 3.25 12.57
N ARG A 117 -20.77 3.01 13.13
CA ARG A 117 -21.54 1.78 12.90
C ARG A 117 -21.81 1.54 11.42
N LYS A 118 -22.23 2.57 10.67
CA LYS A 118 -22.44 2.49 9.22
C LYS A 118 -21.14 2.23 8.44
N ALA A 119 -20.03 2.84 8.86
CA ALA A 119 -18.75 2.61 8.22
C ALA A 119 -18.21 1.18 8.47
N LEU A 120 -18.50 0.61 9.63
CA LEU A 120 -18.16 -0.78 9.98
C LEU A 120 -18.89 -1.81 9.11
N GLU A 121 -20.12 -1.52 8.66
CA GLU A 121 -20.85 -2.39 7.72
C GLU A 121 -20.12 -2.59 6.38
N ASN A 122 -19.23 -1.64 6.02
CA ASN A 122 -18.46 -1.65 4.77
C ASN A 122 -16.94 -1.81 5.03
N THR A 123 -16.58 -2.47 6.13
CA THR A 123 -15.20 -2.70 6.55
C THR A 123 -14.95 -4.19 6.77
N GLY A 124 -13.77 -4.66 6.40
CA GLY A 124 -13.31 -6.01 6.74
C GLY A 124 -12.75 -6.79 5.56
N SER A 125 -11.56 -7.36 5.75
CA SER A 125 -10.86 -8.14 4.73
C SER A 125 -11.59 -9.43 4.34
N SER A 126 -12.57 -9.88 5.13
CA SER A 126 -13.47 -10.98 4.76
C SER A 126 -14.29 -10.71 3.51
N HIS A 127 -14.52 -9.43 3.18
CA HIS A 127 -15.26 -8.99 1.99
C HIS A 127 -14.39 -8.92 0.72
N ILE A 128 -13.09 -9.22 0.83
CA ILE A 128 -12.15 -9.26 -0.28
C ILE A 128 -12.01 -10.70 -0.77
N HIS A 129 -12.27 -10.93 -2.05
CA HIS A 129 -12.09 -12.22 -2.70
C HIS A 129 -10.91 -12.14 -3.67
N LEU A 130 -9.99 -13.09 -3.56
CA LEU A 130 -8.80 -13.19 -4.42
C LEU A 130 -8.85 -14.50 -5.20
N ASP A 131 -8.69 -14.41 -6.52
CA ASP A 131 -8.53 -15.57 -7.40
C ASP A 131 -7.07 -15.67 -7.86
N THR A 132 -6.38 -16.70 -7.38
CA THR A 132 -4.97 -16.97 -7.69
C THR A 132 -4.74 -17.48 -9.11
N SER A 133 -5.76 -18.01 -9.78
CA SER A 133 -5.62 -18.57 -11.12
C SER A 133 -5.51 -17.49 -12.21
N ASP A 134 -6.16 -16.34 -12.01
CA ASP A 134 -6.13 -15.21 -12.95
C ASP A 134 -5.61 -13.89 -12.32
N TYR A 135 -5.13 -13.95 -11.07
CA TYR A 135 -4.68 -12.78 -10.29
C TYR A 135 -5.75 -11.68 -10.22
N THR A 136 -6.98 -12.06 -9.89
CA THR A 136 -8.09 -11.10 -9.81
C THR A 136 -8.55 -10.84 -8.39
N ILE A 137 -9.08 -9.63 -8.16
CA ILE A 137 -9.71 -9.22 -6.91
C ILE A 137 -11.16 -8.80 -7.16
N SER A 138 -12.06 -9.16 -6.25
CA SER A 138 -13.43 -8.66 -6.22
C SER A 138 -13.91 -8.41 -4.79
N PHE A 139 -14.89 -7.54 -4.63
CA PHE A 139 -15.54 -7.23 -3.35
C PHE A 139 -16.99 -7.68 -3.37
N ASP A 140 -17.49 -8.22 -2.27
CA ASP A 140 -18.91 -8.60 -2.14
C ASP A 140 -19.77 -7.54 -1.42
N THR A 141 -19.14 -6.55 -0.78
CA THR A 141 -19.81 -5.48 -0.05
C THR A 141 -19.70 -4.13 -0.77
N PRO A 142 -20.82 -3.43 -1.04
CA PRO A 142 -20.79 -2.10 -1.65
C PRO A 142 -20.11 -1.10 -0.70
N GLY A 143 -19.31 -0.19 -1.26
CA GLY A 143 -18.62 0.82 -0.46
C GLY A 143 -17.36 0.33 0.26
N LEU A 144 -17.03 -0.97 0.17
CA LEU A 144 -15.74 -1.48 0.59
C LEU A 144 -14.63 -0.79 -0.21
N SER A 145 -13.59 -0.36 0.49
CA SER A 145 -12.37 0.18 -0.12
C SER A 145 -11.17 -0.22 0.72
N ILE A 146 -10.07 -0.52 0.05
CA ILE A 146 -8.81 -0.87 0.69
C ILE A 146 -7.87 0.32 0.74
N ASP A 147 -7.12 0.41 1.82
CA ASP A 147 -5.98 1.29 2.03
C ASP A 147 -4.76 0.44 2.43
N LEU A 148 -3.69 0.57 1.64
CA LEU A 148 -2.44 -0.17 1.88
C LEU A 148 -1.44 0.62 2.74
N GLY A 149 -1.81 1.80 3.28
CA GLY A 149 -0.89 2.69 3.98
C GLY A 149 -0.15 2.06 5.18
N ALA A 150 -0.74 1.03 5.80
CA ALA A 150 -0.18 0.29 6.92
C ALA A 150 0.85 -0.80 6.51
N ILE A 151 0.97 -1.13 5.22
CA ILE A 151 1.89 -2.18 4.73
C ILE A 151 2.75 -1.74 3.53
N ALA A 152 2.28 -0.77 2.74
CA ALA A 152 2.90 -0.34 1.48
C ALA A 152 4.33 0.19 1.65
N LYS A 153 4.63 0.89 2.75
CA LYS A 153 5.99 1.40 3.01
C LYS A 153 6.99 0.28 3.28
N GLY A 154 6.58 -0.75 4.04
CA GLY A 154 7.41 -1.93 4.26
C GLY A 154 7.69 -2.67 2.95
N TYR A 155 6.64 -2.88 2.16
CA TYR A 155 6.77 -3.46 0.83
C TYR A 155 7.72 -2.66 -0.09
N ALA A 156 7.66 -1.33 -0.07
CA ALA A 156 8.56 -0.49 -0.86
C ALA A 156 10.03 -0.59 -0.39
N ILE A 157 10.25 -0.77 0.92
CA ILE A 157 11.59 -1.04 1.46
C ILE A 157 12.08 -2.40 0.98
N ASP A 158 11.24 -3.44 1.01
CA ASP A 158 11.62 -4.78 0.55
C ASP A 158 12.04 -4.76 -0.94
N MET A 159 11.30 -4.06 -1.79
CA MET A 159 11.64 -3.91 -3.22
C MET A 159 12.90 -3.08 -3.45
N ALA A 160 13.11 -2.03 -2.65
CA ALA A 160 14.36 -1.25 -2.68
C ALA A 160 15.57 -2.12 -2.29
N VAL A 161 15.43 -2.98 -1.27
CA VAL A 161 16.47 -3.91 -0.82
C VAL A 161 16.77 -4.96 -1.89
N GLU A 162 15.76 -5.48 -2.59
CA GLU A 162 15.95 -6.42 -3.71
C GLU A 162 16.83 -5.80 -4.81
N ILE A 163 16.51 -4.57 -5.24
CA ILE A 163 17.30 -3.84 -6.24
C ILE A 163 18.76 -3.63 -5.78
N LEU A 164 18.97 -3.25 -4.52
CA LEU A 164 20.32 -3.08 -3.96
C LEU A 164 21.08 -4.41 -3.95
N THR A 165 20.42 -5.49 -3.54
CA THR A 165 21.01 -6.83 -3.47
C THR A 165 21.40 -7.34 -4.86
N GLU A 166 20.55 -7.13 -5.86
CA GLU A 166 20.84 -7.46 -7.26
C GLU A 166 22.01 -6.65 -7.84
N ALA A 167 22.18 -5.41 -7.37
CA ALA A 167 23.33 -4.58 -7.71
C ALA A 167 24.61 -4.99 -6.97
N GLY A 168 24.54 -5.86 -5.95
CA GLY A 168 25.67 -6.28 -5.13
C GLY A 168 26.05 -5.29 -4.03
N VAL A 169 25.10 -4.46 -3.58
CA VAL A 169 25.25 -3.46 -2.51
C VAL A 169 24.70 -3.99 -1.19
#